data_AF-A0A3S3P322-F1
#
_entry.id   AF-A0A3S3P322-F1
#
_cell.length_a   1.000
_cell.length_b   1.000
_cell.length_c   1.000
_cell.angle_alpha   90.00
_cell.angle_beta   90.00
_cell.angle_gamma   90.00
#
_symmetry.space_group_name_H-M   'P 1'
#
loop_
_entity.id
_entity.type
_entity.pdbx_description
1 polymer ?
#
loop_
_entity_poly.entity_id
_entity_poly.type
_entity_poly.pdbx_seq_one_letter_code
_entity_poly.pdbx_strand_id
1 'polypeptide(L)'
;MNEEDRKTIRDNIPNLVDVLDFNAILPLLSFKRLFTTPMIEQLNAHRNEREKKLVLLSDLRKRGPTAFQDFVDLLAITAQHKALQFLKPEV
;
A
#
# COMPACT_ATOMS: atom_id res chain seq x y z
N MET A 1 -7.15 8.43 6.85
CA MET A 1 -8.07 7.33 6.63
C MET A 1 -8.88 7.16 7.89
N ASN A 2 -10.11 6.67 7.78
CA ASN A 2 -10.96 6.40 8.94
C ASN A 2 -10.56 5.05 9.59
N GLU A 3 -11.23 4.66 10.67
CA GLU A 3 -10.95 3.38 11.34
C GLU A 3 -11.31 2.16 10.50
N GLU A 4 -12.32 2.27 9.64
CA GLU A 4 -12.75 1.20 8.74
C GLU A 4 -11.69 0.92 7.67
N ASP A 5 -11.17 1.95 7.00
CA ASP A 5 -10.04 1.87 6.08
C ASP A 5 -8.82 1.19 6.74
N ARG A 6 -8.49 1.60 7.97
CA ARG A 6 -7.37 1.04 8.75
C ARG A 6 -7.58 -0.43 9.05
N LYS A 7 -8.82 -0.81 9.37
CA LYS A 7 -9.23 -2.19 9.64
C LYS A 7 -9.18 -3.02 8.36
N THR A 8 -9.70 -2.51 7.25
CA THR A 8 -9.67 -3.17 5.94
C THR A 8 -8.25 -3.49 5.50
N ILE A 9 -7.30 -2.53 5.61
CA ILE A 9 -5.89 -2.84 5.33
C ILE A 9 -5.38 -3.91 6.30
N ARG A 10 -5.55 -3.72 7.62
CA ARG A 10 -5.03 -4.62 8.65
C ARG A 10 -5.46 -6.06 8.43
N ASP A 11 -6.75 -6.27 8.24
CA ASP A 11 -7.36 -7.60 8.17
C ASP A 11 -6.96 -8.31 6.86
N ASN A 12 -6.53 -7.55 5.84
CA ASN A 12 -6.06 -8.08 4.55
C ASN A 12 -4.54 -8.07 4.35
N ILE A 13 -3.72 -7.65 5.33
CA ILE A 13 -2.25 -7.60 5.19
C ILE A 13 -1.67 -8.92 4.63
N PRO A 14 -2.02 -10.12 5.13
CA PRO A 14 -1.46 -11.36 4.62
C PRO A 14 -1.70 -11.54 3.12
N ASN A 15 -2.94 -11.31 2.67
CA ASN A 15 -3.32 -11.42 1.27
C ASN A 15 -2.64 -10.37 0.39
N LEU A 16 -2.58 -9.12 0.87
CA LEU A 16 -1.98 -8.01 0.15
C LEU A 16 -0.47 -8.21 -0.05
N VAL A 17 0.23 -8.72 0.96
CA VAL A 17 1.67 -9.04 0.86
C VAL A 17 1.95 -10.07 -0.24
N ASP A 18 1.06 -11.04 -0.42
CA ASP A 18 1.23 -12.11 -1.39
C ASP A 18 0.95 -11.67 -2.84
N VAL A 19 0.04 -10.72 -3.05
CA VAL A 19 -0.42 -10.34 -4.41
C VAL A 19 0.11 -9.01 -4.93
N LEU A 20 0.58 -8.13 -4.05
CA LEU A 20 0.99 -6.78 -4.42
C LEU A 20 2.36 -6.81 -5.12
N ASP A 21 2.52 -6.18 -6.26
CA ASP A 21 3.83 -5.96 -6.88
C ASP A 21 4.44 -4.67 -6.32
N PHE A 22 5.46 -4.82 -5.47
CA PHE A 22 6.12 -3.67 -4.83
C PHE A 22 6.78 -2.75 -5.85
N ASN A 23 7.45 -3.31 -6.87
CA ASN A 23 8.21 -2.53 -7.84
C ASN A 23 7.28 -1.73 -8.75
N ALA A 24 6.12 -2.28 -9.11
CA ALA A 24 5.11 -1.58 -9.90
C ALA A 24 4.55 -0.35 -9.17
N ILE A 25 4.32 -0.45 -7.86
CA ILE A 25 3.71 0.64 -7.08
C ILE A 25 4.70 1.69 -6.59
N LEU A 26 5.98 1.31 -6.44
CA LEU A 26 7.01 2.12 -5.79
C LEU A 26 7.14 3.54 -6.35
N PRO A 27 7.18 3.78 -7.68
CA PRO A 27 7.31 5.14 -8.22
C PRO A 27 6.13 6.04 -7.83
N LEU A 28 4.93 5.47 -7.74
CA LEU A 28 3.71 6.21 -7.45
C LEU A 28 3.50 6.50 -5.97
N LEU A 29 4.11 5.72 -5.07
CA LEU A 29 4.05 5.98 -3.63
C LEU A 29 4.65 7.33 -3.27
N SER A 30 5.77 7.69 -3.93
CA SER A 30 6.40 9.00 -3.79
C SER A 30 5.62 10.08 -4.53
N PHE A 31 5.22 9.81 -5.79
CA PHE A 31 4.50 10.77 -6.62
C PHE A 31 3.17 11.22 -6.00
N LYS A 32 2.38 10.29 -5.46
CA LYS A 32 1.13 10.57 -4.73
C LYS A 32 1.34 11.07 -3.30
N ARG A 33 2.60 11.28 -2.87
CA ARG A 33 2.97 11.74 -1.51
C ARG A 33 2.44 10.84 -0.39
N LEU A 34 2.20 9.56 -0.68
CA LEU A 34 1.85 8.56 0.33
C LEU A 34 3.04 8.28 1.26
N PHE A 35 4.24 8.33 0.68
CA PHE A 35 5.51 8.18 1.37
C PHE A 35 6.48 9.26 0.90
N THR A 36 7.28 9.80 1.82
CA THR A 36 8.37 10.72 1.48
C THR A 36 9.56 9.94 0.94
N THR A 37 10.47 10.60 0.22
CA THR A 37 11.69 9.97 -0.32
C THR A 37 12.50 9.22 0.76
N PRO A 38 12.75 9.78 1.96
CA PRO A 38 13.45 9.04 3.01
C PRO A 38 12.73 7.76 3.46
N MET A 39 11.39 7.75 3.43
CA MET A 39 10.62 6.56 3.79
C MET A 39 10.67 5.50 2.70
N ILE A 40 10.70 5.92 1.43
CA ILE A 40 10.92 5.01 0.30
C ILE A 40 12.31 4.39 0.36
N GLU A 41 13.35 5.17 0.70
CA GLU A 41 14.70 4.66 0.89
C GLU A 41 14.77 3.64 2.03
N GLN A 42 14.10 3.92 3.16
CA GLN A 42 13.97 2.96 4.28
C GLN A 42 13.26 1.68 3.86
N LEU A 43 12.15 1.76 3.13
CA LEU A 43 11.46 0.60 2.58
C LEU A 43 12.38 -0.20 1.65
N ASN A 44 13.17 0.46 0.81
CA ASN A 44 14.09 -0.22 -0.11
C ASN A 44 15.30 -0.86 0.58
N ALA A 45 15.69 -0.39 1.76
CA ALA A 45 16.82 -0.92 2.52
C ALA A 45 16.57 -2.33 3.07
N HIS A 46 15.31 -2.76 3.22
CA HIS A 46 15.00 -4.14 3.59
C HIS A 46 15.40 -5.11 2.46
N ARG A 47 16.00 -6.26 2.80
CA ARG A 47 16.45 -7.24 1.81
C ARG A 47 15.32 -8.08 1.23
N ASN A 48 14.28 -8.32 2.02
CA ASN A 48 13.18 -9.22 1.68
C ASN A 48 11.98 -8.42 1.15
N GLU A 49 11.52 -8.73 -0.05
CA GLU A 49 10.36 -8.08 -0.65
C GLU A 49 9.08 -8.24 0.19
N ARG A 50 8.88 -9.41 0.82
CA ARG A 50 7.75 -9.65 1.74
C ARG A 50 7.77 -8.67 2.91
N GLU A 51 8.97 -8.43 3.46
CA GLU A 51 9.18 -7.49 4.56
C GLU A 51 8.91 -6.05 4.12
N LYS A 52 9.36 -5.66 2.92
CA LYS A 52 9.04 -4.34 2.33
C LYS A 52 7.54 -4.09 2.28
N LYS A 53 6.79 -5.06 1.76
CA LYS A 53 5.32 -4.97 1.64
C LYS A 53 4.65 -4.89 3.01
N LEU A 54 5.10 -5.69 3.98
CA LEU A 54 4.54 -5.68 5.32
C LEU A 54 4.77 -4.33 6.02
N VAL A 55 5.98 -3.79 5.93
CA VAL A 55 6.30 -2.47 6.51
C VAL A 55 5.50 -1.37 5.80
N LEU A 56 5.45 -1.39 4.47
CA LEU A 56 4.66 -0.45 3.67
C LEU A 56 3.19 -0.44 4.11
N LEU A 57 2.55 -1.60 4.21
CA LEU A 57 1.13 -1.70 4.56
C LEU A 57 0.88 -1.30 6.03
N SER A 58 1.82 -1.61 6.91
CA SER A 58 1.76 -1.21 8.32
C SER A 58 1.87 0.31 8.50
N ASP A 59 2.75 0.96 7.73
CA ASP A 59 2.95 2.40 7.78
C ASP A 59 1.89 3.18 7.01
N LEU A 60 1.36 2.61 5.92
CA LEU A 60 0.24 3.17 5.18
C LEU A 60 -0.94 3.45 6.13
N ARG A 61 -1.23 2.52 7.05
CA ARG A 61 -2.32 2.67 8.04
C ARG A 61 -2.19 3.88 8.96
N LYS A 62 -0.96 4.40 9.13
CA LYS A 62 -0.64 5.55 9.97
C LYS A 62 -0.71 6.88 9.21
N ARG A 63 -1.02 6.84 7.90
CA ARG A 63 -1.05 8.03 7.03
C ARG A 63 -2.34 8.85 7.18
N GLY A 64 -2.28 10.02 6.56
CA GLY A 64 -3.29 11.07 6.63
C GLY A 64 -4.70 10.66 6.13
N PRO A 65 -5.68 11.58 6.23
CA PRO A 65 -7.10 11.34 5.94
C PRO A 65 -7.36 10.66 4.58
N THR A 66 -6.62 11.02 3.53
CA THR A 66 -6.85 10.56 2.15
C THR A 66 -6.07 9.32 1.72
N ALA A 67 -5.11 8.87 2.53
CA ALA A 67 -4.10 7.91 2.10
C ALA A 67 -4.65 6.54 1.68
N PHE A 68 -5.80 6.13 2.21
CA PHE A 68 -6.45 4.89 1.78
C PHE A 68 -6.94 5.01 0.33
N GLN A 69 -7.66 6.08 0.01
CA GLN A 69 -8.16 6.31 -1.34
C GLN A 69 -7.00 6.54 -2.33
N ASP A 70 -6.00 7.32 -1.94
CA ASP A 70 -4.82 7.55 -2.76
C ASP A 70 -4.08 6.24 -3.10
N PHE A 71 -4.05 5.29 -2.16
CA PHE A 71 -3.48 3.97 -2.37
C PHE A 71 -4.37 3.09 -3.27
N VAL A 72 -5.69 3.10 -3.08
CA VAL A 72 -6.62 2.40 -3.98
C VAL A 72 -6.48 2.91 -5.42
N ASP A 73 -6.44 4.23 -5.63
CA ASP A 73 -6.25 4.81 -6.96
C ASP A 73 -4.89 4.41 -7.56
N LEU A 74 -3.85 4.35 -6.73
CA LEU A 74 -2.54 3.87 -7.14
C LEU A 74 -2.60 2.43 -7.65
N LEU A 75 -3.26 1.54 -6.89
CA LEU A 75 -3.41 0.14 -7.27
C LEU A 75 -4.18 -0.01 -8.60
N ALA A 76 -5.19 0.85 -8.85
CA ALA A 76 -5.89 0.90 -10.13
C ALA A 76 -4.97 1.34 -11.29
N ILE A 77 -4.20 2.42 -11.12
CA ILE A 77 -3.25 2.91 -12.12
C ILE A 77 -2.19 1.85 -12.47
N THR A 78 -1.80 1.03 -11.50
CA THR A 78 -0.76 -0.01 -11.64
C THR A 78 -1.30 -1.40 -11.93
N ALA A 79 -2.59 -1.51 -12.29
CA ALA A 79 -3.27 -2.75 -12.63
C ALA A 79 -3.17 -3.84 -11.55
N GLN A 80 -3.08 -3.46 -10.28
CA GLN A 80 -2.99 -4.37 -9.13
C GLN A 80 -4.38 -4.89 -8.72
N HIS A 81 -5.10 -5.50 -9.67
CA HIS A 81 -6.52 -5.86 -9.52
C HIS A 81 -6.79 -6.80 -8.34
N LYS A 82 -5.91 -7.78 -8.09
CA LYS A 82 -6.06 -8.69 -6.93
C LYS A 82 -5.94 -7.95 -5.60
N ALA A 83 -5.00 -7.00 -5.50
CA ALA A 83 -4.85 -6.18 -4.30
C ALA A 83 -6.06 -5.26 -4.09
N LEU A 84 -6.61 -4.71 -5.17
CA LEU A 84 -7.83 -3.91 -5.14
C LEU A 84 -9.02 -4.70 -4.60
N GLN A 85 -9.23 -5.94 -5.06
CA GLN A 85 -10.35 -6.78 -4.61
C GLN A 85 -10.36 -7.00 -3.10
N PHE A 86 -9.19 -7.06 -2.44
CA PHE A 86 -9.11 -7.18 -0.99
C PHE A 86 -9.45 -5.88 -0.24
N LEU A 87 -9.29 -4.72 -0.87
CA LEU A 87 -9.51 -3.41 -0.25
C LEU A 87 -10.88 -2.79 -0.60
N LYS A 88 -11.34 -3.03 -1.83
CA LYS A 88 -12.62 -2.58 -2.38
C LYS A 88 -13.17 -3.68 -3.32
N PRO A 89 -13.84 -4.70 -2.77
CA PRO A 89 -14.37 -5.82 -3.57
C PRO A 89 -15.51 -5.43 -4.52
N GLU A 90 -16.11 -4.25 -4.34
CA GLU A 90 -17.20 -3.72 -5.17
C GLU A 90 -16.73 -2.98 -6.44
N VAL A 91 -15.41 -2.88 -6.66
CA VAL A 91 -14.79 -2.14 -7.77
C VAL A 91 -14.24 -3.10 -8.83
#